data_AF-A0A136HT89-F1
#
_entry.id   AF-A0A136HT89-F1
#
_cell.length_a   1.000
_cell.length_b   1.000
_cell.length_c   1.000
_cell.angle_alpha   90.00
_cell.angle_beta   90.00
_cell.angle_gamma   90.00
#
_symmetry.space_group_name_H-M   'P 1'
#
loop_
_entity.id
_entity.type
_entity.pdbx_description
1 polymer ?
#
loop_
_entity_poly.entity_id
_entity_poly.type
_entity_poly.pdbx_seq_one_letter_code
_entity_poly.pdbx_strand_id
1 'polypeptide(L)'
;MALNWLCVFLAFHTVAFIAQYIGNETSIHNAIDKVERRISLDSAFLDVGNNTLNTPVNEYAIYRYLDKLNTTLKAQVSPVLVGAIQEITVKDETLSTFPELHQTSFVNAEQEISILLRTKSPLQGLSFSWVALVASLLVAPFFAFASRRAIRKAIAEAEAPPPQPRLIINLQDKTISNGINDKVVTLQNKPLCFYTALVKYCIENPNAPLPPHKDVPHELMALANKSFGRLIELGHTKRKRPDFNANLDKTLSEIRAALDEVFTGFIEEKETYYPPRAQGEGSRSKQHSYALPSIKKEDIEIIGN
;
A
#
# COMPACT_ATOMS: atom_id res chain seq x y z
N MET A 1 -14.28 11.17 -7.58
CA MET A 1 -15.38 10.25 -7.20
C MET A 1 -15.93 9.53 -8.42
N ALA A 2 -16.32 10.23 -9.49
CA ALA A 2 -16.85 9.61 -10.71
C ALA A 2 -15.89 8.58 -11.36
N LEU A 3 -14.59 8.89 -11.45
CA LEU A 3 -13.60 7.95 -12.01
C LEU A 3 -13.47 6.67 -11.16
N ASN A 4 -13.41 6.79 -9.84
CA ASN A 4 -13.32 5.62 -8.95
C ASN A 4 -14.58 4.74 -9.04
N TRP A 5 -15.77 5.36 -9.11
CA TRP A 5 -17.02 4.63 -9.33
C TRP A 5 -17.01 3.92 -10.69
N LEU A 6 -16.57 4.61 -11.76
CA LEU A 6 -16.47 4.01 -13.10
C LEU A 6 -15.55 2.79 -13.12
N CYS A 7 -14.39 2.85 -12.45
CA CYS A 7 -13.47 1.72 -12.36
C CYS A 7 -14.11 0.53 -11.62
N VAL A 8 -14.79 0.78 -10.49
CA VAL A 8 -15.48 -0.26 -9.71
C VAL A 8 -16.66 -0.85 -10.51
N PHE A 9 -17.40 0.00 -11.21
CA PHE A 9 -18.50 -0.39 -12.10
C PHE A 9 -18.00 -1.32 -13.22
N LEU A 10 -16.94 -0.93 -13.92
CA LEU A 10 -16.34 -1.75 -14.98
C LEU A 10 -15.85 -3.09 -14.42
N ALA A 11 -15.19 -3.09 -13.26
CA ALA A 11 -14.71 -4.31 -12.63
C ALA A 11 -15.84 -5.27 -12.24
N PHE A 12 -16.95 -4.78 -11.69
CA PHE A 12 -18.08 -5.66 -11.38
C PHE A 12 -18.82 -6.15 -12.62
N HIS A 13 -18.95 -5.32 -13.65
CA HIS A 13 -19.58 -5.74 -14.90
C HIS A 13 -18.75 -6.79 -15.65
N THR A 14 -17.43 -6.67 -15.68
CA THR A 14 -16.58 -7.71 -16.30
C THR A 14 -16.71 -9.04 -15.59
N VAL A 15 -16.67 -9.04 -14.24
CA VAL A 15 -16.89 -10.26 -13.45
C VAL A 15 -18.27 -10.85 -13.71
N ALA A 16 -19.32 -10.02 -13.76
CA ALA A 16 -20.68 -10.49 -14.05
C ALA A 16 -20.83 -11.06 -15.47
N PHE A 17 -20.17 -10.49 -16.48
CA PHE A 17 -20.17 -11.02 -17.84
C PHE A 17 -19.46 -12.37 -17.92
N ILE A 18 -18.30 -12.50 -17.27
CA ILE A 18 -17.55 -13.78 -17.22
C ILE A 18 -18.40 -14.85 -16.51
N ALA A 19 -19.03 -14.51 -15.39
CA ALA A 19 -19.89 -15.43 -14.66
C ALA A 19 -21.10 -15.88 -15.50
N GLN A 20 -21.76 -14.95 -16.21
CA GLN A 20 -22.85 -15.28 -17.13
C GLN A 20 -22.38 -16.18 -18.28
N TYR A 21 -21.22 -15.89 -18.88
CA TYR A 21 -20.64 -16.70 -19.94
C TYR A 21 -20.41 -18.14 -19.49
N ILE A 22 -19.71 -18.33 -18.36
CA ILE A 22 -19.44 -19.65 -17.78
C ILE A 22 -20.74 -20.36 -17.41
N GLY A 23 -21.71 -19.64 -16.85
CA GLY A 23 -23.02 -20.20 -16.51
C GLY A 23 -23.79 -20.71 -17.73
N ASN A 24 -23.77 -19.94 -18.82
CA ASN A 24 -24.42 -20.32 -20.08
C ASN A 24 -23.74 -21.53 -20.73
N GLU A 25 -22.41 -21.51 -20.85
CA GLU A 25 -21.61 -22.65 -21.33
C GLU A 25 -21.93 -23.93 -20.54
N THR A 26 -21.90 -23.83 -19.21
CA THR A 26 -22.21 -24.98 -18.33
C THR A 26 -23.65 -25.45 -18.51
N SER A 27 -24.60 -24.54 -18.69
CA SER A 27 -25.99 -24.90 -18.97
C SER A 27 -26.17 -25.59 -20.32
N ILE A 28 -25.42 -25.18 -21.34
CA ILE A 28 -25.42 -25.81 -22.67
C ILE A 28 -24.85 -27.23 -22.56
N HIS A 29 -23.68 -27.40 -21.96
CA HIS A 29 -23.07 -28.72 -21.77
C HIS A 29 -23.99 -29.69 -21.00
N ASN A 30 -24.55 -29.24 -19.87
CA ASN A 30 -25.48 -30.07 -19.11
C ASN A 30 -26.75 -30.42 -19.91
N ALA A 31 -27.18 -29.55 -20.82
CA ALA A 31 -28.33 -29.81 -21.68
C ALA A 31 -27.98 -30.81 -22.81
N ILE A 32 -26.79 -30.70 -23.41
CA ILE A 32 -26.25 -31.68 -24.35
C ILE A 32 -26.23 -33.06 -23.68
N ASP A 33 -25.57 -33.20 -22.53
CA ASP A 33 -25.45 -34.48 -21.81
C ASP A 33 -26.81 -35.10 -21.50
N LYS A 34 -27.80 -34.28 -21.11
CA LYS A 34 -29.17 -34.74 -20.84
C LYS A 34 -29.86 -35.24 -22.11
N VAL A 35 -29.72 -34.53 -23.23
CA VAL A 35 -30.31 -34.91 -24.52
C VAL A 35 -29.64 -36.18 -25.04
N GLU A 36 -28.32 -36.25 -25.01
CA GLU A 36 -27.55 -37.42 -25.42
C GLU A 36 -27.90 -38.66 -24.61
N ARG A 37 -27.92 -38.53 -23.27
CA ARG A 37 -28.33 -39.62 -22.39
C ARG A 37 -29.77 -40.05 -22.67
N ARG A 38 -30.67 -39.11 -22.95
CA ARG A 38 -32.06 -39.42 -23.28
C ARG A 38 -32.16 -40.21 -24.58
N ILE A 39 -31.46 -39.78 -25.64
CA ILE A 39 -31.48 -40.48 -26.92
C ILE A 39 -30.79 -41.85 -26.81
N SER A 40 -29.71 -41.95 -26.04
CA SER A 40 -29.05 -43.23 -25.75
C SER A 40 -30.00 -44.21 -25.04
N LEU A 41 -30.78 -43.76 -24.05
CA LEU A 41 -31.76 -44.59 -23.37
C LEU A 41 -32.93 -44.98 -24.28
N ASP A 42 -33.41 -44.04 -25.11
CA ASP A 42 -34.52 -44.28 -26.03
C ASP A 42 -34.06 -45.04 -27.30
N SER A 43 -32.75 -45.21 -27.53
CA SER A 43 -32.18 -45.86 -28.72
C SER A 43 -32.63 -47.30 -28.90
N ALA A 44 -32.88 -48.03 -27.79
CA ALA A 44 -33.41 -49.39 -27.83
C ALA A 44 -34.84 -49.48 -28.39
N PHE A 45 -35.57 -48.36 -28.40
CA PHE A 45 -36.94 -48.27 -28.93
C PHE A 45 -37.00 -47.50 -30.25
N LEU A 46 -35.87 -46.96 -30.70
CA LEU A 46 -35.76 -46.21 -31.95
C LEU A 46 -35.37 -47.20 -33.06
N ASP A 47 -36.18 -47.28 -34.10
CA ASP A 47 -35.92 -48.16 -35.24
C ASP A 47 -34.92 -47.49 -36.20
N VAL A 48 -33.66 -47.47 -35.75
CA VAL A 48 -32.50 -46.84 -36.41
C VAL A 48 -31.85 -47.74 -37.46
N GLY A 49 -32.45 -48.88 -37.82
CA GLY A 49 -31.84 -49.89 -38.70
C GLY A 49 -30.91 -50.85 -37.96
N ASN A 50 -30.22 -51.74 -38.68
CA ASN A 50 -29.24 -52.66 -38.09
C ASN A 50 -28.21 -53.04 -39.16
N ASN A 51 -26.92 -52.80 -38.88
CA ASN A 51 -25.83 -53.09 -39.82
C ASN A 51 -25.54 -54.60 -39.97
N THR A 52 -25.84 -55.39 -38.94
CA THR A 52 -25.65 -56.86 -38.96
C THR A 52 -26.75 -57.54 -39.79
N LEU A 53 -27.98 -57.03 -39.71
CA LEU A 53 -29.15 -57.57 -40.42
C LEU A 53 -29.47 -56.84 -41.73
N ASN A 54 -28.72 -55.79 -42.08
CA ASN A 54 -28.96 -54.89 -43.22
C ASN A 54 -30.42 -54.37 -43.27
N THR A 55 -31.02 -54.07 -42.12
CA THR A 55 -32.36 -53.50 -42.07
C THR A 55 -32.29 -51.99 -42.26
N PRO A 56 -33.13 -51.41 -43.14
CA PRO A 56 -33.15 -49.98 -43.38
C PRO A 56 -33.66 -49.21 -42.16
N VAL A 57 -33.31 -47.93 -42.11
CA VAL A 57 -33.74 -46.99 -41.09
C VAL A 57 -35.22 -46.65 -41.28
N ASN A 58 -35.99 -46.63 -40.18
CA ASN A 58 -37.39 -46.22 -40.23
C ASN A 58 -37.52 -44.70 -40.08
N GLU A 59 -37.51 -44.00 -41.21
CA GLU A 59 -37.55 -42.53 -41.28
C GLU A 59 -38.75 -41.94 -40.52
N TYR A 60 -39.92 -42.56 -40.62
CA TYR A 60 -41.14 -42.07 -39.98
C TYR A 60 -41.06 -42.14 -38.44
N ALA A 61 -40.53 -43.24 -37.91
CA ALA A 61 -40.37 -43.41 -36.47
C ALA A 61 -39.40 -42.37 -35.88
N ILE A 62 -38.27 -42.13 -36.57
CA ILE A 62 -37.27 -41.14 -36.17
C ILE A 62 -37.83 -39.73 -36.27
N TYR A 63 -38.54 -39.38 -37.35
CA TYR A 63 -39.16 -38.07 -37.49
C TYR A 63 -40.14 -37.78 -36.35
N ARG A 64 -41.03 -38.74 -36.03
CA ARG A 64 -41.99 -38.62 -34.92
C ARG A 64 -41.29 -38.48 -33.57
N TYR A 65 -40.20 -39.21 -33.36
CA TYR A 65 -39.40 -39.12 -32.15
C TYR A 65 -38.75 -37.73 -32.01
N LEU A 66 -38.10 -37.25 -33.08
CA LEU A 66 -37.47 -35.94 -33.13
C LEU A 66 -38.46 -34.81 -32.87
N ASP A 67 -39.65 -34.87 -33.49
CA ASP A 67 -40.71 -33.88 -33.27
C ASP A 67 -41.18 -33.85 -31.80
N LYS A 68 -41.42 -35.03 -31.20
CA LYS A 68 -41.82 -35.14 -29.79
C LYS A 68 -40.72 -34.63 -28.85
N LEU A 69 -39.46 -34.99 -29.12
CA LEU A 69 -38.32 -34.59 -28.30
C LEU A 69 -38.11 -33.08 -28.39
N ASN A 70 -38.03 -32.51 -29.60
CA ASN A 70 -37.86 -31.07 -29.80
C ASN A 70 -39.04 -30.26 -29.24
N THR A 71 -40.28 -30.76 -29.36
CA THR A 71 -41.44 -30.11 -28.72
C THR A 71 -41.27 -30.04 -27.20
N THR A 72 -40.77 -31.10 -26.58
CA THR A 72 -40.50 -31.13 -25.13
C THR A 72 -39.35 -30.20 -24.76
N LEU A 73 -38.26 -30.19 -25.53
CA LEU A 73 -37.11 -29.32 -25.31
C LEU A 73 -37.47 -27.84 -25.45
N LYS A 74 -38.30 -27.48 -26.42
CA LYS A 74 -38.85 -26.13 -26.58
C LYS A 74 -39.73 -25.73 -25.40
N ALA A 75 -40.62 -26.62 -24.94
CA ALA A 75 -41.47 -26.37 -23.79
C ALA A 75 -40.67 -26.13 -22.49
N GLN A 76 -39.50 -26.77 -22.37
CA GLN A 76 -38.56 -26.57 -21.26
C GLN A 76 -37.59 -25.39 -21.44
N VAL A 77 -37.69 -24.65 -22.56
CA VAL A 77 -36.77 -23.57 -22.91
C VAL A 77 -35.30 -24.05 -22.91
N SER A 78 -35.07 -25.26 -23.38
CA SER A 78 -33.73 -25.86 -23.48
C SER A 78 -32.82 -25.01 -24.39
N PRO A 79 -31.52 -24.84 -24.04
CA PRO A 79 -30.55 -24.20 -24.91
C PRO A 79 -30.06 -25.11 -26.06
N VAL A 80 -30.59 -26.33 -26.16
CA VAL A 80 -30.23 -27.35 -27.14
C VAL A 80 -31.48 -27.93 -27.80
N LEU A 81 -31.40 -28.14 -29.13
CA LEU A 81 -32.37 -28.88 -29.94
C LEU A 81 -31.65 -29.96 -30.76
N VAL A 82 -32.40 -30.98 -31.19
CA VAL A 82 -31.87 -32.04 -32.06
C VAL A 82 -32.17 -31.69 -33.52
N GLY A 83 -31.11 -31.52 -34.32
CA GLY A 83 -31.19 -31.22 -35.74
C GLY A 83 -31.32 -32.46 -36.63
N ALA A 84 -30.67 -33.56 -36.27
CA ALA A 84 -30.74 -34.83 -37.00
C ALA A 84 -30.39 -36.04 -36.14
N ILE A 85 -30.91 -37.21 -36.53
CA ILE A 85 -30.41 -38.53 -36.11
C ILE A 85 -30.13 -39.31 -37.39
N GLN A 86 -28.93 -39.87 -37.52
CA GLN A 86 -28.39 -40.42 -38.76
C GLN A 86 -28.49 -39.41 -39.91
N GLU A 87 -29.07 -39.80 -41.05
CA GLU A 87 -29.26 -38.93 -42.21
C GLU A 87 -30.60 -38.18 -42.19
N ILE A 88 -31.43 -38.42 -41.16
CA ILE A 88 -32.79 -37.87 -41.07
C ILE A 88 -32.74 -36.51 -40.36
N THR A 89 -32.98 -35.47 -41.14
CA THR A 89 -32.91 -34.07 -40.71
C THR A 89 -34.29 -33.52 -40.37
N VAL A 90 -34.39 -32.74 -39.30
CA VAL A 90 -35.60 -32.01 -38.95
C VAL A 90 -35.64 -30.72 -39.76
N LYS A 91 -36.73 -30.50 -40.51
CA LYS A 91 -37.02 -29.22 -41.17
C LYS A 91 -37.82 -28.35 -40.22
N ASP A 92 -37.12 -27.61 -39.38
CA ASP A 92 -37.72 -26.71 -38.39
C ASP A 92 -37.02 -25.35 -38.44
N GLU A 93 -37.79 -24.30 -38.71
CA GLU A 93 -37.29 -22.93 -38.83
C GLU A 93 -36.64 -22.44 -37.53
N THR A 94 -37.06 -22.97 -36.38
CA THR A 94 -36.49 -22.59 -35.07
C THR A 94 -35.02 -23.02 -34.92
N LEU A 95 -34.54 -24.00 -35.69
CA LEU A 95 -33.14 -24.43 -35.72
C LEU A 95 -32.20 -23.33 -36.20
N SER A 96 -32.69 -22.31 -36.90
CA SER A 96 -31.91 -21.13 -37.32
C SER A 96 -31.48 -20.25 -36.13
N THR A 97 -32.21 -20.31 -35.01
CA THR A 97 -31.88 -19.55 -33.78
C THR A 97 -30.76 -20.21 -32.98
N PHE A 98 -30.35 -21.42 -33.35
CA PHE A 98 -29.32 -22.23 -32.69
C PHE A 98 -28.15 -22.40 -33.67
N PRO A 99 -27.20 -21.43 -33.69
CA PRO A 99 -26.19 -21.35 -34.75
C PRO A 99 -25.08 -22.40 -34.64
N GLU A 100 -24.85 -22.92 -33.43
CA GLU A 100 -23.74 -23.84 -33.16
C GLU A 100 -24.17 -25.28 -33.39
N LEU A 101 -23.32 -26.04 -34.08
CA LEU A 101 -23.54 -27.44 -34.42
C LEU A 101 -22.65 -28.33 -33.55
N HIS A 102 -23.24 -29.34 -32.94
CA HIS A 102 -22.51 -30.34 -32.18
C HIS A 102 -22.89 -31.73 -32.69
N GLN A 103 -21.90 -32.48 -33.19
CA GLN A 103 -22.11 -33.82 -33.73
C GLN A 103 -21.50 -34.84 -32.79
N THR A 104 -22.31 -35.82 -32.36
CA THR A 104 -21.87 -36.94 -31.52
C THR A 104 -22.39 -38.25 -32.09
N SER A 105 -21.70 -39.35 -31.79
CA SER A 105 -22.13 -40.68 -32.19
C SER A 105 -22.09 -41.64 -31.02
N PHE A 106 -23.06 -42.56 -31.01
CA PHE A 106 -23.20 -43.61 -30.01
C PHE A 106 -23.00 -44.95 -30.70
N VAL A 107 -22.14 -45.80 -30.15
CA VAL A 107 -21.95 -47.16 -30.67
C VAL A 107 -22.78 -48.11 -29.81
N ASN A 108 -23.75 -48.76 -30.45
CA ASN A 108 -24.47 -49.90 -29.87
C ASN A 108 -23.96 -51.21 -30.49
N ALA A 109 -24.32 -52.35 -29.92
CA ALA A 109 -23.97 -53.68 -30.41
C ALA A 109 -24.46 -53.94 -31.86
N GLU A 110 -25.50 -53.22 -32.29
CA GLU A 110 -26.13 -53.42 -33.60
C GLU A 110 -25.64 -52.45 -34.68
N GLN A 111 -25.29 -51.20 -34.30
CA GLN A 111 -24.84 -50.15 -35.21
C GLN A 111 -24.35 -48.89 -34.47
N GLU A 112 -23.79 -47.96 -35.24
CA GLU A 112 -23.47 -46.60 -34.80
C GLU A 112 -24.64 -45.63 -35.09
N ILE A 113 -25.03 -44.84 -34.09
CA ILE A 113 -26.09 -43.82 -34.19
C ILE A 113 -25.42 -42.46 -34.14
N SER A 114 -25.40 -41.73 -35.26
CA SER A 114 -24.93 -40.34 -35.30
C SER A 114 -26.07 -39.38 -34.96
N ILE A 115 -25.76 -38.34 -34.18
CA ILE A 115 -26.70 -37.32 -33.74
C ILE A 115 -26.10 -35.94 -34.04
N LEU A 116 -26.92 -35.06 -34.61
CA LEU A 116 -26.60 -33.67 -34.80
C LEU A 116 -27.46 -32.82 -33.85
N LEU A 117 -26.81 -32.18 -32.90
CA LEU A 117 -27.42 -31.23 -31.97
C LEU A 117 -27.15 -29.79 -32.44
N ARG A 118 -28.09 -28.91 -32.12
CA ARG A 118 -27.95 -27.46 -32.32
C ARG A 118 -28.06 -26.74 -30.99
N THR A 119 -27.11 -25.85 -30.71
CA THR A 119 -27.03 -25.12 -29.44
C THR A 119 -27.16 -23.62 -29.65
N LYS A 120 -27.67 -22.93 -28.63
CA LYS A 120 -27.59 -21.47 -28.56
C LYS A 120 -26.14 -21.07 -28.33
N SER A 121 -25.74 -19.92 -28.87
CA SER A 121 -24.42 -19.39 -28.55
C SER A 121 -24.40 -18.86 -27.11
N PRO A 122 -23.40 -19.20 -26.29
CA PRO A 122 -23.30 -18.73 -24.91
C PRO A 122 -23.25 -17.19 -24.79
N LEU A 123 -22.81 -16.51 -25.84
CA LEU A 123 -22.79 -15.06 -25.94
C LEU A 123 -24.18 -14.44 -26.05
N GLN A 124 -25.16 -15.14 -26.65
CA GLN A 124 -26.53 -14.64 -26.79
C GLN A 124 -27.27 -14.54 -25.44
N GLY A 125 -26.79 -15.26 -24.42
CA GLY A 125 -27.33 -15.19 -23.06
C GLY A 125 -26.68 -14.13 -22.19
N LEU A 126 -25.78 -13.30 -22.72
CA LEU A 126 -25.15 -12.21 -21.96
C LEU A 126 -26.12 -11.04 -21.84
N SER A 127 -26.31 -10.57 -20.61
CA SER A 127 -27.23 -9.48 -20.29
C SER A 127 -26.64 -8.51 -19.27
N PHE A 128 -27.23 -7.33 -19.20
CA PHE A 128 -26.84 -6.32 -18.22
C PHE A 128 -27.17 -6.77 -16.79
N SER A 129 -26.16 -6.84 -15.93
CA SER A 129 -26.34 -7.23 -14.53
C SER A 129 -26.72 -6.04 -13.65
N TRP A 130 -27.98 -5.98 -13.22
CA TRP A 130 -28.45 -5.01 -12.23
C TRP A 130 -27.78 -5.17 -10.87
N VAL A 131 -27.44 -6.40 -10.49
CA VAL A 131 -26.73 -6.69 -9.23
C VAL A 131 -25.34 -6.06 -9.23
N ALA A 132 -24.62 -6.15 -10.36
CA ALA A 132 -23.31 -5.51 -10.52
C ALA A 132 -23.40 -3.98 -10.40
N LEU A 133 -24.44 -3.36 -10.99
CA LEU A 133 -24.69 -1.93 -10.88
C LEU A 133 -24.92 -1.51 -9.42
N VAL A 134 -25.81 -2.18 -8.70
CA VAL A 134 -26.11 -1.86 -7.29
C VAL A 134 -24.88 -2.06 -6.40
N ALA A 135 -24.15 -3.16 -6.58
CA ALA A 135 -22.91 -3.42 -5.85
C ALA A 135 -21.85 -2.32 -6.09
N SER A 136 -21.71 -1.85 -7.33
CA SER A 136 -20.78 -0.76 -7.66
C SER A 136 -21.10 0.54 -6.93
N LEU A 137 -22.39 0.85 -6.78
CA LEU A 137 -22.85 2.07 -6.11
C LEU A 137 -22.59 2.02 -4.60
N LEU A 138 -22.79 0.85 -3.98
CA LEU A 138 -22.59 0.65 -2.55
C LEU A 138 -21.11 0.65 -2.15
N VAL A 139 -20.23 0.11 -3.01
CA VAL A 139 -18.80 -0.06 -2.71
C VAL A 139 -17.97 1.19 -3.05
N ALA A 140 -18.36 1.97 -4.06
CA ALA A 140 -17.65 3.17 -4.48
C ALA A 140 -17.34 4.23 -3.39
N PRO A 141 -18.24 4.53 -2.41
CA PRO A 141 -17.91 5.50 -1.37
C PRO A 141 -16.71 5.05 -0.52
N PHE A 142 -16.55 3.76 -0.23
CA PHE A 142 -15.43 3.25 0.58
C PHE A 142 -14.07 3.55 -0.07
N PHE A 143 -13.96 3.33 -1.38
CA PHE A 143 -12.74 3.65 -2.13
C PHE A 143 -12.50 5.16 -2.26
N ALA A 144 -13.56 5.97 -2.31
CA ALA A 144 -13.43 7.42 -2.33
C ALA A 144 -12.99 8.01 -0.98
N PHE A 145 -13.41 7.41 0.15
CA PHE A 145 -12.95 7.82 1.48
C PHE A 145 -11.49 7.45 1.71
N ALA A 146 -11.09 6.23 1.32
CA ALA A 146 -9.70 5.78 1.44
C ALA A 146 -8.74 6.66 0.62
N SER A 147 -9.08 6.96 -0.64
CA SER A 147 -8.23 7.80 -1.50
C SER A 147 -8.13 9.24 -1.00
N ARG A 148 -9.23 9.82 -0.51
CA ARG A 148 -9.22 11.18 0.09
C ARG A 148 -8.34 11.25 1.33
N ARG A 149 -8.34 10.21 2.17
CA ARG A 149 -7.49 10.16 3.36
C ARG A 149 -6.00 10.11 2.98
N ALA A 150 -5.66 9.30 1.98
CA ALA A 150 -4.29 9.21 1.47
C ALA A 150 -3.83 10.55 0.84
N ILE A 151 -4.66 11.17 0.02
CA ILE A 151 -4.37 12.48 -0.60
C ILE A 151 -4.21 13.56 0.47
N ARG A 152 -5.11 13.63 1.45
CA ARG A 152 -5.00 14.59 2.56
C ARG A 152 -3.73 14.40 3.37
N LYS A 153 -3.31 13.16 3.61
CA LYS A 153 -2.06 12.87 4.31
C LYS A 153 -0.85 13.34 3.49
N ALA A 154 -0.84 13.05 2.19
CA ALA A 154 0.23 13.49 1.31
C ALA A 154 0.32 15.03 1.20
N ILE A 155 -0.81 15.73 1.15
CA ILE A 155 -0.86 17.20 1.17
C ILE A 155 -0.36 17.74 2.51
N ALA A 156 -0.80 17.17 3.63
CA ALA A 156 -0.36 17.59 4.96
C ALA A 156 1.14 17.36 5.20
N GLU A 157 1.70 16.30 4.61
CA GLU A 157 3.16 16.04 4.63
C GLU A 157 3.92 17.01 3.71
N ALA A 158 3.33 17.45 2.60
CA ALA A 158 3.93 18.42 1.67
C ALA A 158 3.84 19.89 2.14
N GLU A 159 2.87 20.21 2.99
CA GLU A 159 2.64 21.56 3.54
C GLU A 159 3.27 21.76 4.93
N ALA A 160 4.10 20.82 5.39
CA ALA A 160 4.87 20.98 6.61
C ALA A 160 5.79 22.22 6.51
N PRO A 161 5.84 23.10 7.54
CA PRO A 161 6.70 24.28 7.52
C PRO A 161 8.17 23.87 7.31
N PRO A 162 9.00 24.74 6.70
CA PRO A 162 10.41 24.44 6.46
C PRO A 162 11.08 24.03 7.78
N PRO A 163 11.95 23.00 7.76
CA PRO A 163 12.61 22.53 8.96
C PRO A 163 13.37 23.72 9.58
N GLN A 164 13.15 23.98 10.87
CA GLN A 164 13.90 24.98 11.63
C GLN A 164 15.14 24.30 12.23
N PRO A 165 16.35 24.88 12.11
CA PRO A 165 17.57 24.22 12.56
C PRO A 165 17.56 24.07 14.08
N ARG A 166 17.73 22.83 14.53
CA ARG A 166 17.75 22.47 15.96
C ARG A 166 19.14 22.00 16.34
N LEU A 167 19.58 22.37 17.54
CA LEU A 167 20.90 21.98 18.02
C LEU A 167 20.88 20.51 18.45
N ILE A 168 21.61 19.66 17.73
CA ILE A 168 21.79 18.24 18.04
C ILE A 168 23.19 18.06 18.65
N ILE A 169 23.24 17.60 19.90
CA ILE A 169 24.47 17.24 20.60
C ILE A 169 24.51 15.72 20.73
N ASN A 170 25.44 15.08 20.03
CA ASN A 170 25.59 13.63 20.07
C ASN A 170 26.81 13.23 20.92
N LEU A 171 26.56 12.63 22.08
CA LEU A 171 27.59 12.16 23.02
C LEU A 171 28.23 10.82 22.59
N GLN A 172 27.58 10.04 21.73
CA GLN A 172 28.11 8.78 21.18
C GLN A 172 29.17 9.03 20.10
N ASP A 173 28.93 10.02 19.23
CA ASP A 173 29.87 10.35 18.16
C ASP A 173 30.76 11.56 18.50
N LYS A 174 30.49 12.23 19.63
CA LYS A 174 31.13 13.46 20.10
C LYS A 174 31.01 14.62 19.11
N THR A 175 29.81 14.79 18.56
CA THR A 175 29.53 15.75 17.51
C THR A 175 28.45 16.76 17.87
N ILE A 176 28.49 17.91 17.21
CA ILE A 176 27.41 18.90 17.18
C ILE A 176 26.94 19.07 15.73
N SER A 177 25.63 19.12 15.51
CA SER A 177 25.01 19.42 14.21
C SER A 177 23.71 20.22 14.37
N ASN A 178 23.15 20.71 13.26
CA ASN A 178 21.92 21.53 13.25
C ASN A 178 20.69 20.80 12.66
N GLY A 179 20.80 19.50 12.38
CA GLY A 179 19.71 18.64 11.89
C GLY A 179 19.18 18.93 10.48
N ILE A 180 19.69 19.96 9.80
CA ILE A 180 19.24 20.39 8.47
C ILE A 180 20.37 20.38 7.46
N ASN A 181 21.56 20.81 7.87
CA ASN A 181 22.74 20.72 7.06
C ASN A 181 23.48 19.42 7.42
N ASP A 182 24.13 18.79 6.43
CA ASP A 182 25.06 17.66 6.63
C ASP A 182 26.37 18.10 7.33
N LYS A 183 26.37 19.25 8.01
CA LYS A 183 27.52 19.80 8.74
C LYS A 183 27.56 19.23 10.14
N VAL A 184 28.55 18.39 10.38
CA VAL A 184 28.79 17.71 11.65
C VAL A 184 30.20 18.05 12.12
N VAL A 185 30.30 18.71 13.27
CA VAL A 185 31.60 19.12 13.84
C VAL A 185 31.90 18.29 15.07
N THR A 186 33.11 17.72 15.13
CA THR A 186 33.58 16.96 16.29
C THR A 186 34.20 17.89 17.33
N LEU A 187 33.85 17.72 18.60
CA LEU A 187 34.39 18.50 19.71
C LEU A 187 35.31 17.67 20.61
N GLN A 188 36.24 18.34 21.27
CA GLN A 188 37.01 17.72 22.35
C GLN A 188 36.12 17.43 23.57
N ASN A 189 36.47 16.40 24.34
CA ASN A 189 35.64 15.91 25.45
C ASN A 189 35.30 17.00 26.48
N LYS A 190 36.23 17.92 26.78
CA LYS A 190 36.01 18.98 27.77
C LYS A 190 35.01 20.04 27.26
N PRO A 191 35.21 20.68 26.09
CA PRO A 191 34.20 21.54 25.45
C PRO A 191 32.83 20.89 25.29
N LEU A 192 32.77 19.64 24.81
CA LEU A 192 31.51 18.93 24.59
C LEU A 192 30.72 18.74 25.88
N CYS A 193 31.37 18.22 26.94
CA CYS A 193 30.72 18.04 28.24
C CYS A 193 30.29 19.35 28.87
N PHE A 194 31.14 20.38 28.77
CA PHE A 194 30.84 21.70 29.30
C PHE A 194 29.64 22.33 28.60
N TYR A 195 29.59 22.27 27.27
CA TYR A 195 28.49 22.83 26.49
C TYR A 195 27.17 22.07 26.73
N THR A 196 27.21 20.74 26.77
CA THR A 196 26.04 19.91 27.11
C THR A 196 25.46 20.29 28.48
N ALA A 197 26.34 20.56 29.45
CA ALA A 197 25.94 21.00 30.78
C ALA A 197 25.44 22.45 30.81
N LEU A 198 26.08 23.35 30.08
CA LEU A 198 25.68 24.75 29.95
C LEU A 198 24.27 24.85 29.36
N VAL A 199 23.98 24.11 28.30
CA VAL A 199 22.66 24.04 27.67
C VAL A 199 21.62 23.56 28.68
N LYS A 200 21.85 22.43 29.36
CA LYS A 200 20.94 21.92 30.39
C LYS A 200 20.72 22.91 31.54
N TYR A 201 21.79 23.52 32.02
CA TYR A 201 21.74 24.50 33.10
C TYR A 201 20.94 25.74 32.71
N CYS A 202 21.12 26.27 31.50
CA CYS A 202 20.39 27.44 31.03
C CYS A 202 18.90 27.17 30.79
N ILE A 203 18.49 25.91 30.53
CA ILE A 203 17.06 25.52 30.48
C ILE A 203 16.46 25.50 31.88
N GLU A 204 17.19 24.93 32.85
CA GLU A 204 16.73 24.84 34.23
C GLU A 204 16.75 26.21 34.94
N ASN A 205 17.67 27.09 34.53
CA ASN A 205 17.90 28.42 35.11
C ASN A 205 18.01 29.52 34.03
N PRO A 206 16.90 29.91 33.36
CA PRO A 206 16.92 30.78 32.18
C PRO A 206 17.39 32.23 32.40
N ASN A 207 17.34 32.73 33.65
CA ASN A 207 17.71 34.11 34.00
C ASN A 207 18.95 34.19 34.92
N ALA A 208 19.66 33.09 35.13
CA ALA A 208 20.82 33.08 36.02
C ALA A 208 22.06 33.65 35.30
N PRO A 209 22.63 34.79 35.76
CA PRO A 209 23.83 35.33 35.15
C PRO A 209 25.03 34.44 35.49
N LEU A 210 25.75 34.03 34.45
CA LEU A 210 26.99 33.25 34.54
C LEU A 210 28.21 34.13 34.23
N PRO A 211 28.82 34.80 35.21
CA PRO A 211 29.98 35.66 34.98
C PRO A 211 31.27 34.87 34.74
N PRO A 212 32.08 35.24 33.71
CA PRO A 212 33.31 34.52 33.36
C PRO A 212 34.46 34.71 34.38
N HIS A 213 34.40 35.75 35.21
CA HIS A 213 35.40 36.04 36.25
C HIS A 213 35.10 35.36 37.60
N LYS A 214 34.00 34.60 37.71
CA LYS A 214 33.69 33.79 38.89
C LYS A 214 33.78 32.32 38.53
N ASP A 215 34.01 31.50 39.54
CA ASP A 215 33.96 30.04 39.38
C ASP A 215 32.60 29.60 38.85
N VAL A 216 32.63 28.54 38.04
CA VAL A 216 31.44 27.90 37.48
C VAL A 216 30.55 27.40 38.63
N PRO A 217 29.23 27.69 38.61
CA PRO A 217 28.31 27.24 39.65
C PRO A 217 28.37 25.73 39.87
N HIS A 218 28.23 25.31 41.13
CA HIS A 218 28.32 23.90 41.53
C HIS A 218 27.31 23.01 40.79
N GLU A 219 26.11 23.53 40.48
CA GLU A 219 25.08 22.83 39.72
C GLU A 219 25.50 22.56 38.27
N LEU A 220 26.08 23.56 37.59
CA LEU A 220 26.63 23.40 36.24
C LEU A 220 27.80 22.41 36.26
N MET A 221 28.68 22.50 37.26
CA MET A 221 29.79 21.57 37.46
C MET A 221 29.29 20.12 37.65
N ALA A 222 28.20 19.92 38.39
CA ALA A 222 27.61 18.59 38.57
C ALA A 222 27.07 18.03 37.24
N LEU A 223 26.39 18.85 36.43
CA LEU A 223 25.90 18.47 35.11
C LEU A 223 27.04 18.15 34.11
N ALA A 224 28.13 18.92 34.17
CA ALA A 224 29.32 18.70 33.34
C ALA A 224 30.03 17.40 33.72
N ASN A 225 30.16 17.13 35.02
CA ASN A 225 30.72 15.87 35.52
C ASN A 225 29.83 14.67 35.19
N LYS A 226 28.50 14.82 35.22
CA LYS A 226 27.57 13.77 34.79
C LYS A 226 27.73 13.44 33.31
N SER A 227 27.82 14.46 32.46
CA SER A 227 28.03 14.31 31.01
C SER A 227 29.40 13.67 30.72
N PHE A 228 30.44 14.01 31.49
CA PHE A 228 31.74 13.37 31.40
C PHE A 228 31.74 11.90 31.86
N GLY A 229 31.00 11.58 32.94
CA GLY A 229 30.78 10.20 33.36
C GLY A 229 30.15 9.36 32.24
N ARG A 230 29.18 9.92 31.53
CA ARG A 230 28.57 9.28 30.36
C ARG A 230 29.57 9.03 29.22
N LEU A 231 30.47 9.98 28.94
CA LEU A 231 31.55 9.75 27.96
C LEU A 231 32.54 8.66 28.39
N ILE A 232 32.75 8.44 29.70
CA ILE A 232 33.55 7.32 30.20
C ILE A 232 32.83 6.00 29.94
N GLU A 233 31.54 5.92 30.25
CA GLU A 233 30.70 4.72 30.01
C GLU A 233 30.65 4.34 28.53
N LEU A 234 30.54 5.33 27.65
CA LEU A 234 30.56 5.15 26.19
C LEU A 234 31.97 4.83 25.64
N GLY A 235 33.00 4.79 26.50
CA GLY A 235 34.36 4.39 26.13
C GLY A 235 35.20 5.49 25.48
N HIS A 236 34.74 6.74 25.43
CA HIS A 236 35.43 7.84 24.75
C HIS A 236 36.62 8.42 25.53
N THR A 237 36.76 8.12 26.82
CA THR A 237 37.90 8.55 27.62
C THR A 237 38.09 7.69 28.87
N LYS A 238 39.36 7.45 29.24
CA LYS A 238 39.78 6.84 30.51
C LYS A 238 40.58 7.82 31.39
N ARG A 239 40.64 9.10 30.99
CA ARG A 239 41.47 10.13 31.65
C ARG A 239 40.82 10.65 32.93
N LYS A 240 41.65 11.26 33.80
CA LYS A 240 41.19 12.00 34.99
C LYS A 240 40.17 13.07 34.60
N ARG A 241 39.16 13.27 35.46
CA ARG A 241 38.10 14.28 35.26
C ARG A 241 38.73 15.65 34.99
N PRO A 242 38.32 16.35 33.92
CA PRO A 242 38.86 17.65 33.59
C PRO A 242 38.39 18.68 34.61
N ASP A 243 39.26 19.65 34.90
CA ASP A 243 38.87 20.85 35.62
C ASP A 243 38.18 21.80 34.62
N PHE A 244 36.89 22.06 34.83
CA PHE A 244 36.09 22.91 33.96
C PHE A 244 36.24 24.41 34.27
N ASN A 245 36.79 24.78 35.44
CA ASN A 245 37.12 26.18 35.77
C ASN A 245 38.42 26.63 35.09
N ALA A 246 39.39 25.72 34.94
CA ALA A 246 40.64 26.03 34.26
C ALA A 246 40.41 26.33 32.77
N ASN A 247 40.97 27.42 32.23
CA ASN A 247 40.90 27.77 30.80
C ASN A 247 39.47 27.85 30.24
N LEU A 248 38.52 28.39 31.02
CA LEU A 248 37.12 28.54 30.62
C LEU A 248 36.97 29.34 29.32
N ASP A 249 37.70 30.45 29.17
CA ASP A 249 37.66 31.28 27.95
C ASP A 249 38.08 30.52 26.69
N LYS A 250 39.09 29.66 26.80
CA LYS A 250 39.52 28.78 25.70
C LYS A 250 38.43 27.77 25.36
N THR A 251 37.82 27.15 26.38
CA THR A 251 36.73 26.17 26.21
C THR A 251 35.53 26.79 25.52
N LEU A 252 35.11 27.99 25.94
CA LEU A 252 34.03 28.74 25.30
C LEU A 252 34.37 29.16 23.87
N SER A 253 35.64 29.48 23.59
CA SER A 253 36.08 29.83 22.23
C SER A 253 36.03 28.64 21.27
N GLU A 254 36.40 27.44 21.73
CA GLU A 254 36.29 26.20 20.94
C GLU A 254 34.82 25.85 20.65
N ILE A 255 33.92 26.05 21.62
CA ILE A 255 32.47 25.86 21.43
C ILE A 255 31.92 26.83 20.38
N ARG A 256 32.26 28.12 20.49
CA ARG A 256 31.83 29.16 19.54
C ARG A 256 32.27 28.84 18.12
N ALA A 257 33.53 28.44 17.94
CA ALA A 257 34.06 28.06 16.63
C ALA A 257 33.29 26.89 16.00
N ALA A 258 32.97 25.86 16.79
CA ALA A 258 32.17 24.74 16.31
C ALA A 258 30.73 25.15 15.94
N LEU A 259 30.10 26.03 16.72
CA LEU A 259 28.77 26.55 16.41
C LEU A 259 28.76 27.44 15.16
N ASP A 260 29.81 28.26 14.95
CA ASP A 260 29.95 29.08 13.74
C ASP A 260 30.04 28.21 12.47
N GLU A 261 30.70 27.05 12.56
CA GLU A 261 30.80 26.08 11.46
C GLU A 261 29.48 25.32 11.23
N VAL A 262 28.81 24.86 12.29
CA VAL A 262 27.54 24.11 12.22
C VAL A 262 26.39 24.99 11.71
N PHE A 263 26.28 26.23 12.19
CA PHE A 263 25.21 27.16 11.84
C PHE A 263 25.59 28.16 10.73
N THR A 264 26.60 27.85 9.92
CA THR A 264 26.92 28.66 8.73
C THR A 264 25.69 28.76 7.81
N GLY A 265 25.17 29.97 7.63
CA GLY A 265 23.97 30.24 6.82
C GLY A 265 22.68 30.43 7.64
N PHE A 266 22.70 30.16 8.95
CA PHE A 266 21.56 30.27 9.87
C PHE A 266 21.91 31.18 11.06
N ILE A 267 22.03 32.49 10.78
CA ILE A 267 22.55 33.47 11.74
C ILE A 267 21.55 33.72 12.88
N GLU A 268 20.26 33.78 12.58
CA GLU A 268 19.22 34.09 13.57
C GLU A 268 19.07 32.96 14.60
N GLU A 269 19.08 31.71 14.15
CA GLU A 269 18.97 30.55 15.03
C GLU A 269 20.27 30.30 15.80
N LYS A 270 21.43 30.65 15.22
CA LYS A 270 22.72 30.59 15.90
C LYS A 270 22.72 31.40 17.20
N GLU A 271 22.19 32.62 17.19
CA GLU A 271 22.18 33.50 18.37
C GLU A 271 21.51 32.87 19.59
N THR A 272 20.56 31.95 19.38
CA THR A 272 19.87 31.22 20.47
C THR A 272 20.79 30.20 21.16
N TYR A 273 21.72 29.61 20.42
CA TYR A 273 22.62 28.56 20.91
C TYR A 273 24.05 29.05 21.20
N TYR A 274 24.35 30.31 20.86
CA TYR A 274 25.69 30.88 20.89
C TYR A 274 26.03 31.49 22.26
N PRO A 275 27.07 31.01 22.97
CA PRO A 275 27.52 31.65 24.20
C PRO A 275 28.11 33.05 23.92
N PRO A 276 27.56 34.15 24.48
CA PRO A 276 28.07 35.49 24.22
C PRO A 276 29.53 35.68 24.65
N ARG A 277 30.29 36.51 23.92
CA ARG A 277 31.69 36.83 24.22
C ARG A 277 31.76 38.01 25.20
N ALA A 278 32.66 37.94 26.18
CA ALA A 278 33.00 39.09 26.99
C ALA A 278 33.72 40.14 26.12
N GLN A 279 33.12 41.32 25.95
CA GLN A 279 33.69 42.43 25.17
C GLN A 279 34.02 43.60 26.10
N GLY A 280 35.25 44.09 26.03
CA GLY A 280 35.70 45.27 26.79
C GLY A 280 37.21 45.40 26.85
N GLU A 281 37.75 46.36 26.09
CA GLU A 281 38.95 47.08 26.50
C GLU A 281 38.56 47.98 27.68
N GLY A 282 39.24 47.83 28.81
CA GLY A 282 39.09 48.72 29.96
C GLY A 282 38.20 48.18 31.09
N SER A 283 38.61 48.51 32.32
CA SER A 283 38.16 48.01 33.63
C SER A 283 36.65 48.08 33.95
N ARG A 284 35.77 48.50 33.03
CA ARG A 284 34.34 48.71 33.28
C ARG A 284 33.49 48.49 32.02
N SER A 285 33.26 47.25 31.57
CA SER A 285 32.18 46.94 30.61
C SER A 285 31.04 46.19 31.31
N LYS A 286 29.78 46.46 30.96
CA LYS A 286 28.59 46.11 31.76
C LYS A 286 27.85 44.83 31.32
N GLN A 287 28.43 44.01 30.45
CA GLN A 287 27.84 42.72 30.09
C GLN A 287 28.89 41.62 30.23
N HIS A 288 28.69 40.80 31.27
CA HIS A 288 29.63 39.77 31.69
C HIS A 288 28.88 38.48 31.97
N SER A 289 28.19 37.91 30.98
CA SER A 289 27.68 36.55 31.13
C SER A 289 27.91 35.72 29.90
N TYR A 290 28.21 34.43 30.09
CA TYR A 290 28.23 33.42 29.02
C TYR A 290 26.96 32.56 29.00
N ALA A 291 25.92 32.94 29.75
CA ALA A 291 24.63 32.25 29.73
C ALA A 291 23.96 32.36 28.35
N LEU A 292 23.29 31.28 27.93
CA LEU A 292 22.58 31.23 26.65
C LEU A 292 21.25 32.00 26.74
N PRO A 293 20.89 32.80 25.72
CA PRO A 293 19.64 33.55 25.74
C PRO A 293 18.44 32.64 25.44
N SER A 294 17.51 32.52 26.41
CA SER A 294 16.14 31.98 26.22
C SER A 294 16.03 30.64 25.48
N ILE A 295 16.89 29.66 25.79
CA ILE A 295 16.85 28.31 25.21
C ILE A 295 15.71 27.46 25.80
N LYS A 296 14.91 26.79 24.96
CA LYS A 296 13.89 25.84 25.43
C LYS A 296 14.32 24.40 25.19
N LYS A 297 13.71 23.48 25.95
CA LYS A 297 13.96 22.04 25.83
C LYS A 297 13.56 21.46 24.46
N GLU A 298 12.64 22.12 23.76
CA GLU A 298 12.12 21.70 22.45
C GLU A 298 13.07 22.00 21.28
N ASP A 299 14.05 22.88 21.52
CA ASP A 299 14.98 23.41 20.52
C ASP A 299 16.27 22.56 20.39
N ILE A 300 16.42 21.56 21.27
CA ILE A 300 17.64 20.77 21.41
C ILE A 300 17.35 19.27 21.47
N GLU A 301 18.26 18.50 20.88
CA GLU A 301 18.29 17.05 20.98
C GLU A 301 19.65 16.61 21.52
N ILE A 302 19.66 15.80 22.58
CA ILE A 302 20.89 15.26 23.17
C ILE A 302 20.87 13.74 23.02
N ILE A 303 21.67 13.23 22.10
CA ILE A 303 21.79 11.79 21.80
C ILE A 303 22.84 11.17 22.73
N GLY A 304 22.48 10.07 23.39
CA GLY A 304 23.39 9.33 24.27
C GLY A 304 23.49 9.85 25.71
N ASN A 305 22.60 10.76 26.13
CA ASN A 305 22.48 11.24 27.52
C ASN A 305 22.19 10.12 28.52
#